data_AF-A0ABC8TTV0-F1
#
_entry.id   AF-A0ABC8TTV0-F1
#
_cell.length_a   1.000
_cell.length_b   1.000
_cell.length_c   1.000
_cell.angle_alpha   90.00
_cell.angle_beta   90.00
_cell.angle_gamma   90.00
#
_symmetry.space_group_name_H-M   'P 1'
#
loop_
_entity.id
_entity.type
_entity.pdbx_description
1 polymer ?
#
loop_
_entity_poly.entity_id
_entity_poly.type
_entity_poly.pdbx_seq_one_letter_code
_entity_poly.pdbx_strand_id
1 'polypeptide(L)' 'QEMLSTGIYSYVDVRDVAYAHVQALEIASANGRYCLVETVTYSSETRKILHKLYPTLNIPKK' A
#
# COMPACT_ATOMS: atom_id res chain seq x y z
N GLN A 1 -16.64 4.54 -10.92
CA GLN A 1 -16.88 3.32 -10.14
C GLN A 1 -15.82 2.29 -10.54
N GLU A 2 -14.59 2.42 -10.00
CA GLU A 2 -13.40 1.75 -10.54
C GLU A 2 -12.45 1.23 -9.44
N MET A 3 -12.94 1.08 -8.19
CA MET A 3 -12.06 0.87 -7.03
C MET A 3 -11.61 -0.57 -6.77
N LEU A 4 -12.08 -1.56 -7.53
CA LEU A 4 -11.64 -2.96 -7.37
C LEU A 4 -11.65 -3.66 -8.72
N SER A 5 -10.71 -3.33 -9.59
CA SER A 5 -10.36 -4.30 -10.62
C SER A 5 -9.64 -5.49 -9.96
N THR A 6 -9.92 -6.70 -10.45
CA THR A 6 -9.25 -7.90 -9.94
C THR A 6 -7.77 -7.83 -10.30
N GLY A 7 -6.91 -7.76 -9.29
CA GLY A 7 -5.47 -7.62 -9.50
C GLY A 7 -4.63 -7.87 -8.26
N ILE A 8 -3.31 -7.84 -8.49
CA ILE A 8 -2.27 -7.85 -7.46
C ILE A 8 -1.76 -6.41 -7.32
N TYR A 9 -1.74 -5.90 -6.09
CA TYR A 9 -1.33 -4.53 -5.79
C TYR A 9 -0.23 -4.52 -4.74
N SER A 10 0.67 -3.54 -4.88
CA SER A 10 1.70 -3.22 -3.90
C SER A 10 1.23 -2.08 -3.02
N TYR A 11 1.35 -2.25 -1.71
CA TYR A 11 0.98 -1.27 -0.70
C TYR A 11 2.20 -0.84 0.11
N VAL A 12 2.19 0.41 0.54
CA VAL A 12 3.16 1.02 1.46
C VAL A 12 2.43 2.12 2.23
N ASP A 13 2.71 2.25 3.53
CA ASP A 13 2.21 3.38 4.32
C ASP A 13 2.83 4.70 3.84
N VAL A 14 2.02 5.74 3.66
CA VAL A 14 2.48 7.06 3.21
C VAL A 14 3.50 7.69 4.17
N ARG A 15 3.44 7.35 5.45
CA ARG A 15 4.40 7.81 6.46
C ARG A 15 5.78 7.21 6.21
N ASP A 16 5.85 5.95 5.81
CA ASP A 16 7.10 5.29 5.45
C ASP A 16 7.68 5.87 4.17
N VAL A 17 6.82 6.25 3.21
CA VAL A 17 7.25 6.99 2.01
C VAL A 17 7.88 8.33 2.39
N ALA A 18 7.22 9.13 3.21
CA ALA A 18 7.77 10.42 3.66
C ALA A 18 9.09 10.23 4.41
N TYR A 19 9.15 9.26 5.33
CA TYR A 19 10.35 8.97 6.11
C TYR A 19 11.51 8.49 5.23
N ALA A 20 11.24 7.64 4.24
CA ALA A 20 12.25 7.19 3.28
C ALA A 20 12.83 8.36 2.46
N HIS A 21 12.01 9.34 2.08
CA HIS A 21 12.49 10.53 1.39
C HIS A 21 13.39 11.40 2.27
N VAL A 22 13.01 11.62 3.55
CA VAL A 22 13.85 12.35 4.51
C VAL A 22 15.20 11.65 4.69
N GLN A 23 15.20 10.33 4.91
CA GLN A 23 16.44 9.57 5.07
C GLN A 23 17.30 9.58 3.80
N ALA A 24 16.70 9.44 2.62
CA ALA A 24 17.43 9.48 1.35
C ALA A 24 18.10 10.84 1.12
N LEU A 25 17.55 11.92 1.67
CA LEU A 25 18.13 13.27 1.61
C LEU A 25 19.21 13.48 2.66
N GLU A 26 18.97 13.07 3.91
CA GLU A 26 19.84 13.38 5.05
C GLU A 26 21.07 12.47 5.17
N ILE A 27 20.98 11.23 4.68
CA ILE A 27 22.07 10.26 4.75
C ILE A 27 23.02 10.48 3.57
N ALA A 28 24.21 11.03 3.84
CA ALA A 28 25.19 11.37 2.81
C ALA A 28 25.65 10.19 1.93
N SER A 29 25.55 8.95 2.44
CA SER A 29 25.87 7.73 1.68
C SER A 29 24.70 7.17 0.87
N ALA A 30 23.47 7.68 1.05
CA ALA A 30 22.31 7.22 0.32
C ALA A 30 22.46 7.57 -1.17
N ASN A 31 22.24 6.58 -2.03
CA ASN A 31 22.39 6.74 -3.48
C ASN A 31 21.61 5.67 -4.24
N GLY A 32 21.32 5.95 -5.51
CA GLY A 32 20.62 5.03 -6.39
C GLY A 32 19.10 5.01 -6.17
N ARG A 33 18.49 3.83 -6.31
CA ARG A 33 17.03 3.64 -6.27
C ARG A 33 16.66 2.74 -5.10
N TYR A 34 15.66 3.16 -4.33
CA TYR A 34 15.11 2.39 -3.22
C TYR A 34 13.72 1.87 -3.58
N CYS A 35 13.55 0.54 -3.55
CA CYS A 35 12.23 -0.06 -3.67
C CYS A 35 11.51 0.08 -2.32
N LEU A 36 10.34 0.72 -2.32
CA LEU A 36 9.56 0.91 -1.11
C LEU A 36 8.17 0.29 -1.27
N VAL A 37 8.06 -0.96 -0.82
CA VAL A 37 6.84 -1.76 -0.83
C VAL A 37 6.80 -2.55 0.47
N GLU A 38 5.72 -2.41 1.23
CA GLU A 38 5.52 -3.16 2.47
C GLU A 38 4.89 -4.53 2.20
N THR A 39 3.86 -4.56 1.36
CA THR A 39 3.14 -5.80 1.06
C THR A 39 2.63 -5.80 -0.39
N VAL A 40 2.76 -6.94 -1.05
CA VAL A 40 2.13 -7.21 -2.35
C VAL A 40 1.01 -8.21 -2.12
N THR A 41 -0.22 -7.86 -2.47
CA THR A 41 -1.37 -8.71 -2.17
C THR A 41 -2.47 -8.62 -3.21
N TYR A 42 -3.29 -9.68 -3.26
CA TYR A 42 -4.48 -9.70 -4.10
C TYR A 42 -5.53 -8.75 -3.56
N SER A 43 -6.25 -8.09 -4.47
CA SER A 43 -7.45 -7.28 -4.16
C SER A 43 -8.45 -7.99 -3.23
N SER A 44 -8.58 -9.33 -3.32
CA SER A 44 -9.42 -10.13 -2.42
C SER A 44 -8.98 -10.07 -0.96
N GLU A 45 -7.67 -10.08 -0.69
CA GLU A 45 -7.14 -10.01 0.67
C GLU A 45 -7.28 -8.60 1.24
N THR A 46 -7.01 -7.56 0.45
CA THR A 46 -7.28 -6.16 0.84
C THR A 46 -8.74 -5.99 1.24
N ARG A 47 -9.66 -6.60 0.48
CA ARG A 47 -11.09 -6.56 0.77
C ARG A 47 -11.47 -7.31 2.04
N LYS A 48 -10.85 -8.47 2.32
CA LYS A 48 -11.05 -9.19 3.59
C LYS A 48 -10.62 -8.33 4.78
N ILE A 49 -9.49 -7.64 4.66
CA ILE A 49 -8.99 -6.72 5.69
C ILE A 49 -9.99 -5.56 5.89
N LEU A 50 -10.41 -4.91 4.80
CA LEU A 50 -11.39 -3.82 4.86
C LEU A 50 -12.71 -4.25 5.51
N HIS A 51 -13.24 -5.43 5.17
CA HIS A 51 -14.47 -5.95 5.78
C HIS A 51 -14.28 -6.29 7.27
N LYS A 52 -13.10 -6.75 7.69
CA LYS A 52 -12.79 -7.00 9.10
C LYS A 52 -12.75 -5.70 9.91
N LEU A 53 -12.18 -4.64 9.33
CA LEU A 53 -12.05 -3.33 9.98
C LEU A 53 -13.35 -2.52 9.93
N TYR A 54 -14.10 -2.62 8.83
CA TYR A 54 -15.33 -1.87 8.58
C TYR A 54 -16.47 -2.81 8.14
N PRO A 55 -17.06 -3.59 9.06
CA PRO A 55 -18.06 -4.62 8.70
C PRO A 55 -19.33 -4.07 8.05
N THR A 56 -19.67 -2.80 8.31
CA THR A 56 -20.86 -2.14 7.74
C THR A 56 -20.59 -1.48 6.39
N LEU A 57 -19.33 -1.42 5.95
CA LEU A 57 -18.96 -0.83 4.67
C LEU A 57 -19.43 -1.74 3.53
N ASN A 58 -20.32 -1.23 2.68
CA ASN A 58 -20.82 -2.01 1.55
C ASN A 58 -19.80 -2.03 0.41
N ILE A 59 -18.84 -2.96 0.47
CA ILE A 59 -17.82 -3.14 -0.57
C ILE A 59 -18.40 -4.02 -1.69
N PRO A 60 -18.38 -3.59 -2.97
CA PRO A 60 -18.90 -4.39 -4.09
C PRO A 60 -18.25 -5.77 -4.19
N LYS A 61 -19.07 -6.83 -4.38
CA LYS A 61 -18.62 -8.21 -4.66
C LYS A 61 -18.46 -8.39 -6.16
N LYS A 62 -17.31 -8.05 -6.74
CA LYS A 62 -16.89 -8.51 -8.06
C LYS A 62 -15.38 -8.45 -8.17
#